data_AF-A0A0F2RM08-F1
#
_entry.id   AF-A0A0F2RM08-F1
#
_cell.length_a   1.000
_cell.length_b   1.000
_cell.length_c   1.000
_cell.angle_alpha   90.00
_cell.angle_beta   90.00
_cell.angle_gamma   90.00
#
_symmetry.space_group_name_H-M   'P 1'
#
loop_
_entity.id
_entity.type
_entity.pdbx_description
1 polymer ?
#
loop_
_entity_poly.entity_id
_entity_poly.type
_entity_poly.pdbx_seq_one_letter_code
_entity_poly.pdbx_strand_id
1 'polypeptide(L)' 'MSAMTIIDLFGPRPRRKPRVMMHVYDAGEVPGMGCAICLRCARCGHDTDWVLMRTLSEDKRGRPCPNCNERETA' A
#
# COMPACT_ATOMS: atom_id res chain seq x y z
N MET A 1 -45.24 -14.70 10.67
CA MET A 1 -43.85 -14.50 11.13
C MET A 1 -43.24 -13.44 10.24
N SER A 2 -43.22 -12.20 10.73
CA SER A 2 -42.82 -11.03 9.94
C SER A 2 -41.31 -11.05 9.75
N ALA A 3 -40.85 -11.14 8.50
CA ALA A 3 -39.43 -11.02 8.18
C ALA A 3 -39.01 -9.56 8.36
N MET A 4 -38.30 -9.27 9.45
CA MET A 4 -37.57 -8.00 9.60
C MET A 4 -36.45 -7.99 8.57
N THR A 5 -36.70 -7.39 7.41
CA THR A 5 -35.65 -7.02 6.46
C THR A 5 -34.81 -5.93 7.12
N ILE A 6 -33.55 -6.24 7.43
CA ILE A 6 -32.55 -5.22 7.76
C ILE A 6 -32.46 -4.31 6.53
N ILE A 7 -33.08 -3.13 6.63
CA ILE A 7 -33.00 -2.10 5.60
C ILE A 7 -31.59 -1.50 5.70
N ASP A 8 -30.76 -1.77 4.69
CA ASP A 8 -29.49 -1.06 4.51
C ASP A 8 -29.80 0.38 4.07
N LEU A 9 -29.94 1.27 5.06
CA LEU A 9 -30.27 2.70 4.89
C LEU A 9 -29.22 3.46 4.07
N PHE A 10 -28.02 2.91 3.87
CA PHE A 10 -26.89 3.62 3.24
C PHE A 10 -26.45 3.03 1.89
N GLY A 11 -27.04 1.91 1.48
CA GLY A 11 -26.70 1.25 0.22
C GLY A 11 -25.25 0.76 0.13
N PRO A 12 -24.84 0.20 -1.02
CA PRO A 12 -23.50 -0.35 -1.19
C PRO A 12 -22.43 0.74 -1.04
N ARG A 13 -21.57 0.60 -0.03
CA ARG A 13 -20.42 1.51 0.15
C ARG A 13 -19.51 1.45 -1.08
N PRO A 14 -19.14 2.59 -1.68
CA PRO A 14 -18.21 2.60 -2.80
C PRO A 14 -16.87 2.03 -2.34
N ARG A 15 -16.47 0.89 -2.92
CA ARG A 15 -15.16 0.31 -2.65
C ARG A 15 -14.12 1.13 -3.39
N ARG A 16 -13.09 1.60 -2.68
CA ARG A 16 -11.92 2.19 -3.33
C ARG A 16 -11.31 1.16 -4.28
N LYS A 17 -10.86 1.61 -5.45
CA LYS A 17 -10.18 0.75 -6.40
C LYS A 17 -8.95 0.13 -5.72
N PRO A 18 -8.67 -1.16 -5.92
CA PRO A 18 -7.45 -1.77 -5.42
C PRO A 18 -6.23 -1.02 -5.98
N ARG A 19 -5.31 -0.62 -5.11
CA ARG A 19 -4.04 0.00 -5.47
C ARG A 19 -2.96 -1.06 -5.68
N VAL A 20 -2.08 -0.85 -6.64
CA VAL A 20 -0.90 -1.69 -6.83
C VAL A 20 0.18 -1.26 -5.82
N MET A 21 0.56 -2.17 -4.94
CA MET A 21 1.55 -1.89 -3.89
C MET A 21 2.95 -2.39 -4.30
N MET A 22 3.98 -1.68 -3.84
CA MET A 22 5.38 -2.06 -3.85
C MET A 22 5.73 -2.67 -2.50
N HIS A 23 6.55 -3.72 -2.49
CA HIS A 23 6.95 -4.41 -1.27
C HIS A 23 8.48 -4.36 -1.11
N VAL A 24 8.93 -4.45 0.14
CA VAL A 24 10.35 -4.51 0.48
C VAL A 24 10.98 -5.74 -0.17
N TYR A 25 12.09 -5.54 -0.88
CA TYR A 25 12.89 -6.63 -1.44
C TYR A 25 14.32 -6.67 -0.89
N ASP A 26 14.79 -5.55 -0.31
CA ASP A 26 16.09 -5.46 0.35
C ASP A 26 15.99 -4.54 1.59
N ALA A 27 16.80 -4.82 2.60
CA ALA A 27 16.83 -4.10 3.86
C ALA A 27 18.24 -4.12 4.47
N GLY A 28 18.68 -2.98 5.00
CA GLY A 28 20.01 -2.80 5.57
C GLY A 28 19.97 -1.91 6.80
N GLU A 29 20.90 -2.13 7.73
CA GLU A 29 21.10 -1.25 8.87
C GLU A 29 22.09 -0.14 8.53
N VAL A 30 21.73 1.09 8.88
CA VAL A 30 22.52 2.30 8.70
C VAL A 30 22.96 2.78 10.08
N PRO A 31 24.27 2.73 10.40
CA PRO A 31 24.79 3.15 11.69
C PRO A 31 24.33 4.57 12.06
N GLY A 32 23.69 4.71 13.21
CA GLY A 32 23.19 6.00 13.71
C GLY A 32 21.90 6.51 13.06
N MET A 33 21.33 5.82 12.08
CA MET A 33 20.08 6.24 11.39
C MET A 33 18.97 5.19 11.36
N GLY A 34 19.25 3.95 11.76
CA GLY A 34 18.27 2.87 11.81
C GLY A 34 18.27 2.03 10.52
N CYS A 35 17.12 1.54 10.07
CA CYS A 35 17.04 0.66 8.90
C CYS A 35 16.68 1.43 7.62
N ALA A 36 17.36 1.15 6.53
CA ALA A 36 16.98 1.55 5.18
C ALA A 36 16.47 0.34 4.40
N ILE A 37 15.51 0.56 3.51
CA ILE A 37 14.85 -0.48 2.72
C ILE A 37 14.77 -0.07 1.25
N CYS A 38 14.72 -1.05 0.36
CA CYS A 38 14.38 -0.86 -1.03
C CYS A 38 13.04 -1.57 -1.32
N LEU A 39 12.14 -0.90 -2.05
CA LEU A 39 10.85 -1.47 -2.44
C LEU A 39 10.82 -1.74 -3.94
N ARG A 40 10.15 -2.81 -4.36
CA ARG A 40 9.93 -3.15 -5.76
C ARG A 40 8.47 -3.45 -6.03
N CYS A 41 7.97 -2.97 -7.16
CA CYS A 41 6.67 -3.32 -7.68
C CYS A 41 6.72 -4.69 -8.37
N ALA A 42 5.97 -5.67 -7.87
CA ALA A 42 5.87 -6.98 -8.52
C ALA A 42 5.16 -6.95 -9.89
N ARG A 43 4.43 -5.87 -10.21
CA ARG A 43 3.67 -5.73 -11.47
C ARG A 43 4.49 -5.13 -12.61
N CYS A 44 5.16 -4.01 -12.37
CA CYS A 44 5.90 -3.28 -13.41
C CYS A 44 7.41 -3.32 -13.24
N GLY A 45 7.93 -3.90 -12.16
CA GLY A 45 9.36 -3.99 -11.88
C GLY A 45 10.01 -2.70 -11.35
N HIS A 46 9.30 -1.56 -11.33
CA HIS A 46 9.81 -0.32 -10.76
C HIS A 46 10.31 -0.54 -9.33
N ASP A 47 11.49 0.00 -9.02
CA ASP A 47 12.13 -0.04 -7.73
C ASP A 47 12.40 1.36 -7.19
N THR A 48 12.51 1.43 -5.86
CA THR A 48 12.99 2.64 -5.17
C THR A 48 14.47 2.50 -4.87
N ASP A 49 15.14 3.63 -4.73
CA ASP A 49 16.40 3.72 -4.01
C ASP A 49 16.21 3.33 -2.53
N TRP A 50 17.32 3.28 -1.79
CA TRP A 50 17.34 3.12 -0.34
C TRP A 50 16.56 4.24 0.33
N VAL A 51 15.43 3.90 0.93
CA VAL A 51 14.62 4.82 1.72
C VAL A 51 14.71 4.45 3.19
N LEU A 52 14.84 5.44 4.07
CA LEU A 52 14.79 5.20 5.52
C LEU A 52 13.42 4.63 5.90
N MET A 53 13.46 3.53 6.63
CA MET A 53 12.27 2.91 7.22
C MET A 53 11.60 3.92 8.15
N ARG A 54 10.30 4.15 7.96
CA ARG A 54 9.53 5.05 8.83
C ARG A 54 9.01 4.30 10.03
N THR A 55 8.26 3.24 9.78
CA THR A 55 7.73 2.34 10.79
C THR A 55 7.59 0.94 10.19
N LEU A 56 7.79 -0.09 11.02
CA LEU A 56 7.62 -1.48 10.59
C LEU A 56 6.24 -1.73 9.99
N SER A 57 5.20 -1.07 10.53
CA SER A 57 3.82 -1.24 10.07
C SER A 57 3.59 -0.65 8.67
N GLU A 58 4.13 0.54 8.38
CA GLU A 58 3.98 1.17 7.07
C GLU A 58 4.78 0.42 6.01
N ASP A 59 6.02 0.07 6.33
CA ASP A 59 6.90 -0.53 5.33
C ASP A 59 6.57 -2.02 5.06
N LYS A 60 5.99 -2.75 6.03
CA LYS A 60 5.38 -4.07 5.79
C LYS A 60 4.12 -3.99 4.91
N ARG A 61 3.32 -2.93 5.04
CA ARG A 61 2.15 -2.69 4.17
C ARG A 61 2.57 -2.35 2.74
N GLY A 62 3.77 -1.79 2.58
CA GLY A 62 4.29 -1.36 1.30
C GLY A 62 3.79 0.02 0.88
N ARG A 63 4.33 0.51 -0.24
CA ARG A 63 4.01 1.85 -0.77
C ARG A 63 3.27 1.73 -2.10
N PRO A 64 2.31 2.61 -2.42
CA PRO A 64 1.66 2.57 -3.72
C PRO A 64 2.68 2.81 -4.83
N CYS A 65 2.66 1.97 -5.87
CA CYS A 65 3.54 2.13 -7.02
C CYS A 65 3.15 3.38 -7.83
N PRO A 66 4.05 4.35 -8.06
CA PRO A 66 3.73 5.54 -8.84
C PRO A 66 3.30 5.17 -10.26
N ASN A 67 4.11 4.37 -10.97
CA ASN A 67 3.86 4.02 -12.38
C ASN A 67 2.54 3.24 -12.58
N CYS A 68 2.19 2.34 -11.66
CA CYS A 68 0.96 1.55 -11.78
C CYS A 68 -0.29 2.30 -11.33
N ASN A 69 -0.14 3.33 -10.49
CA ASN A 69 -1.25 4.08 -9.90
C ASN A 69 -1.31 5.54 -10.38
N GLU A 70 -0.54 5.94 -11.40
CA GLU A 70 -0.48 7.29 -11.98
C GLU A 70 -1.87 7.87 -12.31
N ARG A 71 -2.87 7.01 -12.55
CA ARG A 71 -4.25 7.39 -12.87
C ARG A 71 -5.15 7.66 -11.65
N GLU A 72 -4.61 7.73 -10.43
CA GLU A 72 -5.36 8.03 -9.20
C GLU A 72 -5.23 9.50 -8.74
N THR A 73 -4.88 10.38 -9.68
CA THR A 73 -5.08 11.84 -9.55
C THR A 73 -6.20 12.28 -10.50
N ALA A 74 -7.43 12.16 -10.03
CA ALA A 74 -8.60 12.89 -10.54
C ALA A 74 -9.59 13.09 -9.39
#